data_AF-A0A2W6PKD8-F1
#
_entry.id   AF-A0A2W6PKD8-F1
#
_cell.length_a   1.000
_cell.length_b   1.000
_cell.length_c   1.000
_cell.angle_alpha   90.00
_cell.angle_beta   90.00
_cell.angle_gamma   90.00
#
_symmetry.space_group_name_H-M   'P 1'
#
loop_
_entity.id
_entity.type
_entity.pdbx_description
1 polymer ?
#
loop_
_entity_poly.entity_id
_entity_poly.type
_entity_poly.pdbx_seq_one_letter_code
_entity_poly.pdbx_strand_id
1 'polypeptide(L)' 'MKKLAKILLVLNFVILPFLLSACAHKELVVKREYKEVLTPTLCPLKLPLKPTYKGTIESAKEMSIYYLEVEEIA' A
#
# COMPACT_ATOMS: atom_id res chain seq x y z
N MET A 1 -28.46 -54.51 3.97
CA MET A 1 -28.59 -53.07 4.31
C MET A 1 -27.62 -52.60 5.40
N LYS A 2 -27.52 -53.27 6.56
CA LYS A 2 -26.64 -52.84 7.69
C LYS A 2 -25.13 -52.77 7.37
N LYS A 3 -24.60 -53.65 6.50
CA LYS A 3 -23.20 -53.62 6.07
C LYS A 3 -22.87 -52.41 5.18
N LEU A 4 -23.80 -52.02 4.30
CA LEU A 4 -23.63 -50.87 3.41
C LEU A 4 -23.65 -49.55 4.18
N ALA A 5 -24.51 -49.43 5.20
CA ALA A 5 -24.56 -48.28 6.10
C ALA A 5 -23.28 -48.13 6.94
N LYS A 6 -22.69 -49.25 7.41
CA LYS A 6 -21.39 -49.22 8.11
C LYS A 6 -20.25 -48.77 7.20
N ILE A 7 -20.23 -49.22 5.94
CA ILE A 7 -19.22 -48.80 4.96
C ILE A 7 -19.36 -47.31 4.66
N LEU A 8 -20.59 -46.82 4.47
CA LEU A 8 -20.85 -45.39 4.24
C LEU A 8 -20.40 -44.52 5.43
N LEU A 9 -20.62 -44.99 6.66
CA LEU A 9 -20.21 -44.28 7.88
C LEU A 9 -18.68 -44.17 7.99
N VAL A 10 -17.96 -45.28 7.75
CA VAL A 10 -16.50 -45.29 7.74
C VAL A 10 -15.95 -44.38 6.64
N LEU A 11 -16.56 -44.41 5.45
CA LEU A 11 -16.16 -43.57 4.32
C LEU A 11 -16.32 -42.08 4.64
N ASN A 12 -17.44 -41.68 5.26
CA ASN A 12 -17.64 -40.30 5.70
C ASN A 12 -16.63 -39.87 6.76
N PHE A 13 -16.31 -40.74 7.71
CA PHE A 13 -15.34 -40.43 8.77
C PHE A 13 -13.92 -40.21 8.23
N VAL A 14 -13.57 -40.85 7.11
CA VAL A 14 -12.27 -40.67 6.45
C VAL A 14 -12.27 -39.45 5.53
N ILE A 15 -13.33 -39.23 4.74
CA ILE A 15 -13.33 -38.17 3.71
C ILE A 15 -13.56 -36.78 4.31
N LEU A 16 -14.46 -36.67 5.31
CA LEU A 16 -14.84 -35.39 5.90
C LEU A 16 -13.66 -34.59 6.50
N PRO A 17 -12.73 -35.17 7.29
CA PRO A 17 -11.60 -34.41 7.81
C PRO A 17 -10.62 -33.97 6.71
N PHE A 18 -10.45 -34.75 5.64
CA PHE A 18 -9.61 -34.35 4.51
C PHE A 18 -10.16 -33.13 3.78
N LEU A 19 -11.47 -33.08 3.55
CA LEU A 19 -12.12 -31.92 2.90
C LEU A 19 -12.06 -30.65 3.78
N LEU A 20 -12.18 -30.80 5.10
CA LEU A 20 -12.13 -29.67 6.04
C LEU A 20 -10.70 -29.17 6.31
N SER A 21 -9.67 -29.99 6.08
CA SER A 21 -8.26 -29.61 6.29
C SER A 21 -7.73 -28.58 5.27
N ALA A 22 -8.40 -28.45 4.12
CA ALA A 22 -7.99 -27.54 3.05
C ALA A 22 -8.38 -26.07 3.27
N CYS A 23 -9.21 -25.76 4.28
CA CYS A 23 -9.71 -24.40 4.53
C CYS A 23 -9.01 -23.69 5.70
N ALA A 24 -7.86 -24.19 6.17
CA ALA A 24 -6.98 -23.35 6.98
C ALA A 24 -6.34 -22.31 6.06
N HIS A 25 -6.87 -21.09 6.04
CA HIS A 25 -6.20 -19.94 5.42
C HIS A 25 -4.80 -19.91 6.01
N LYS A 26 -3.80 -20.32 5.20
CA LYS A 26 -2.40 -20.21 5.56
C LYS A 26 -2.20 -18.70 5.68
N GLU A 27 -2.24 -18.16 6.90
CA GLU A 27 -1.68 -16.85 7.14
C GLU A 27 -0.27 -16.97 6.60
N LEU A 28 -0.05 -16.43 5.40
CA LEU A 28 1.28 -16.29 4.88
C LEU A 28 1.98 -15.53 5.99
N VAL A 29 2.93 -16.18 6.66
CA VAL A 29 3.88 -15.53 7.55
C VAL A 29 4.78 -14.68 6.67
N VAL A 30 4.19 -13.75 5.90
CA VAL A 30 4.86 -12.59 5.39
C VAL A 30 5.15 -11.82 6.66
N LYS A 31 6.36 -12.03 7.17
CA LYS A 31 6.96 -11.20 8.20
C LYS A 31 6.89 -9.79 7.62
N ARG A 32 5.83 -9.04 7.93
CA ARG A 32 5.67 -7.68 7.44
C ARG A 32 6.78 -6.89 8.12
N GLU A 33 7.84 -6.64 7.37
CA GLU A 33 8.91 -5.75 7.81
C GLU A 33 8.37 -4.34 7.71
N TYR A 34 7.87 -3.83 8.83
CA TYR A 34 7.52 -2.42 8.95
C TYR A 34 8.82 -1.63 8.97
N LYS A 35 9.09 -0.90 7.88
CA LYS A 35 10.17 0.07 7.83
C LYS A 35 9.61 1.40 8.28
N GLU A 36 10.06 1.88 9.42
CA GLU A 36 9.84 3.25 9.85
C GLU A 36 10.50 4.18 8.81
N VAL A 37 9.66 4.88 8.04
CA VAL A 37 10.12 5.92 7.13
C VAL A 37 10.08 7.24 7.88
N LEU A 38 11.20 7.95 7.89
CA LEU A 38 11.24 9.31 8.44
C LEU A 38 10.22 10.14 7.66
N THR A 39 9.19 10.60 8.36
CA THR A 39 8.18 11.48 7.75
C THR A 39 8.82 12.85 7.59
N PRO A 40 8.83 13.45 6.39
CA PRO A 40 9.39 14.79 6.22
C PRO A 40 8.57 15.76 7.06
N THR A 41 9.24 16.48 7.96
CA THR A 41 8.62 17.58 8.69
C THR A 41 8.49 18.79 7.78
N LEU A 42 7.37 19.51 7.89
CA LEU A 42 7.16 20.75 7.14
C LEU A 42 8.29 21.74 7.44
N CYS A 43 8.88 22.30 6.38
CA CYS A 43 9.87 23.36 6.52
C CYS A 43 9.19 24.59 7.13
N PRO A 44 9.71 25.19 8.22
CA PRO A 44 9.11 26.40 8.81
C PRO A 44 9.30 27.65 7.94
N LEU A 45 10.06 27.54 6.86
CA LEU A 45 10.35 28.63 5.93
C LEU A 45 9.08 29.01 5.15
N LYS A 46 8.74 30.30 5.18
CA LYS A 46 7.62 30.85 4.41
C LYS A 46 8.13 31.20 3.01
N LEU A 47 7.77 30.39 2.03
CA LEU A 47 8.09 30.65 0.63
C LEU A 47 6.92 31.38 -0.07
N PRO A 48 7.19 32.22 -1.08
CA PRO A 48 6.16 32.78 -1.93
C PRO A 48 5.41 31.67 -2.68
N LEU A 49 4.21 31.98 -3.21
CA LEU A 49 3.44 31.01 -3.98
C LEU A 49 4.05 30.84 -5.38
N LYS A 50 4.33 29.59 -5.77
CA LYS A 50 4.89 29.30 -7.09
C LYS A 50 3.91 29.71 -8.22
N PRO A 51 4.32 30.55 -9.17
CA PRO A 51 3.49 30.91 -10.31
C PRO A 51 3.33 29.73 -11.29
N THR A 52 2.20 29.69 -11.98
CA THR A 52 1.90 28.65 -13.00
C THR A 52 2.47 29.05 -14.35
N TYR A 53 3.28 28.17 -14.96
CA TYR A 53 3.77 28.38 -16.31
C TYR A 53 2.64 28.24 -17.35
N LYS A 54 2.52 29.22 -18.25
CA LYS A 54 1.44 29.30 -19.26
C LYS A 54 1.92 29.07 -20.69
N GLY A 55 3.19 28.74 -20.89
CA GLY A 55 3.77 28.59 -22.24
C GLY A 55 4.17 29.91 -22.92
N THR A 56 4.08 31.04 -22.22
CA THR A 56 4.50 32.36 -22.73
C THR A 56 5.81 32.82 -22.09
N ILE A 57 6.51 33.74 -22.76
CA ILE A 57 7.78 34.30 -22.28
C ILE A 57 7.58 35.03 -20.94
N GLU A 58 6.46 35.73 -20.78
CA GLU A 58 6.12 36.44 -19.54
C GLU A 58 5.97 35.46 -18.38
N SER A 59 5.26 34.35 -18.58
CA SER A 59 5.11 33.31 -17.56
C SER A 59 6.43 32.59 -17.25
N ALA A 60 7.35 32.48 -18.22
CA ALA A 60 8.70 31.98 -17.99
C ALA A 60 9.53 32.96 -17.14
N LYS A 61 9.39 34.27 -17.40
CA LYS A 61 10.05 35.33 -16.63
C LYS A 61 9.56 35.33 -15.17
N GLU A 62 8.25 35.29 -14.94
CA GLU A 62 7.66 35.20 -13.60
C GLU A 62 8.18 33.98 -12.83
N MET A 63 8.27 32.82 -13.49
CA MET A 63 8.81 31.62 -12.88
C MET A 63 10.30 31.73 -12.57
N SER A 64 11.08 32.43 -13.40
CA SER A 64 12.51 32.68 -13.15
C SER A 64 12.71 33.60 -11.95
N ILE A 65 11.92 34.67 -11.83
CA ILE A 65 11.94 35.58 -10.68
C ILE A 65 11.57 34.83 -9.39
N TYR A 66 10.53 34.00 -9.43
CA TYR A 66 10.14 33.17 -8.28
C TYR A 66 11.30 32.32 -7.76
N TYR A 67 12.07 31.66 -8.64
CA TYR A 67 13.20 30.85 -8.18
C TYR A 67 14.32 31.69 -7.58
N LEU A 68 14.60 32.87 -8.14
CA LEU A 68 15.57 33.81 -7.57
C LEU A 68 15.14 34.26 -6.16
N GLU A 69 13.87 34.61 -5.97
CA GLU A 69 13.34 34.97 -4.65
C GLU A 69 13.45 33.81 -3.64
N VAL A 70 13.19 32.57 -4.07
CA VAL A 70 13.35 31.39 -3.21
C VAL A 70 14.81 31.17 -2.82
N GLU A 71 15.76 31.37 -3.74
CA GLU A 71 17.19 31.27 -3.47
C GLU A 71 17.68 32.35 -2.49
N GLU A 72 17.09 33.55 -2.51
CA GLU A 72 17.43 34.61 -1.55
C GLU A 72 16.88 34.33 -0.13
N ILE A 73 15.78 33.57 -0.02
CA ILE A 73 15.12 33.26 1.25
C ILE A 73 15.74 32.03 1.94
N ALA A 74 16.30 31.09 1.18
CA ALA A 74 16.84 29.81 1.65
C ALA A 74 18.32 29.90 2.05
#